data_AF-A0A1M5ASX9-F1
#
_entry.id   AF-A0A1M5ASX9-F1
#
_cell.length_a   1.000
_cell.length_b   1.000
_cell.length_c   1.000
_cell.angle_alpha   90.00
_cell.angle_beta   90.00
_cell.angle_gamma   90.00
#
_symmetry.space_group_name_H-M   'P 1'
#
loop_
_entity.id
_entity.type
_entity.pdbx_description
1 polymer ?
#
loop_
_entity_poly.entity_id
_entity_poly.type
_entity_poly.pdbx_seq_one_letter_code
_entity_poly.pdbx_strand_id
1 'polypeptide(L)'
;MEALKEQTVGQIVADDYRAARVFRSFGLDFCCGGNKTVAEAAAGKSLDPEIVKKALQDLDSDEKEDTNYNDWAIDFLTDYIINNHHRFTRNKLPEIAVYAQKVAKVHGDRHKELVEIYSEFTRLHAEITDHLDKEEEILFPYIKKLVEAEKTDTKPDVAHFGMAADPISMMEEEHDEAGASMAKIRRLSNDFTPPRDACATYRVLFENLEGFEKDLHKHVHLENNILFPKALELERTLH
;
A
#
# COMPACT_ATOMS: atom_id res chain seq x y z
N MET A 1 -26.72 6.99 -0.18
CA MET A 1 -26.48 7.35 -1.59
C MET A 1 -25.75 8.69 -1.74
N GLU A 2 -26.06 9.72 -0.93
CA GLU A 2 -25.41 11.03 -1.02
C GLU A 2 -24.03 11.07 -0.31
N ALA A 3 -23.87 10.40 0.83
CA ALA A 3 -22.60 10.33 1.55
C ALA A 3 -21.44 9.73 0.73
N LEU A 4 -21.70 8.63 -0.02
CA LEU A 4 -20.69 7.98 -0.87
C LEU A 4 -20.35 8.75 -2.16
N LYS A 5 -21.08 9.83 -2.50
CA LYS A 5 -20.81 10.60 -3.73
C LYS A 5 -19.56 11.47 -3.61
N GLU A 6 -19.26 11.95 -2.40
CA GLU A 6 -18.18 12.90 -2.14
C GLU A 6 -16.98 12.26 -1.42
N GLN A 7 -17.17 11.08 -0.82
CA GLN A 7 -16.07 10.35 -0.19
C GLN A 7 -15.09 9.81 -1.25
N THR A 8 -13.80 9.93 -0.93
CA THR A 8 -12.73 9.32 -1.72
C THR A 8 -12.65 7.82 -1.43
N VAL A 9 -12.08 7.05 -2.36
CA VAL A 9 -11.90 5.60 -2.18
C VAL A 9 -11.01 5.30 -0.97
N GLY A 10 -10.00 6.13 -0.71
CA GLY A 10 -9.15 6.05 0.47
C GLY A 10 -9.93 6.28 1.76
N GLN A 11 -10.77 7.32 1.82
CA GLN A 11 -11.61 7.58 2.99
C GLN A 11 -12.58 6.43 3.26
N ILE A 12 -13.19 5.87 2.21
CA ILE A 12 -14.11 4.73 2.36
C ILE A 12 -13.40 3.51 2.97
N VAL A 13 -12.16 3.22 2.56
CA VAL A 13 -11.38 2.12 3.15
C VAL A 13 -10.87 2.46 4.55
N ALA A 14 -10.55 3.72 4.83
CA ALA A 14 -10.13 4.15 6.15
C ALA A 14 -11.29 4.02 7.16
N ASP A 15 -12.52 4.36 6.74
CA ASP A 15 -13.75 4.23 7.54
C ASP A 15 -14.18 2.76 7.71
N ASP A 16 -14.01 1.93 6.67
CA ASP A 16 -14.30 0.50 6.70
C ASP A 16 -13.31 -0.27 5.81
N TYR A 17 -12.31 -0.89 6.44
CA TYR A 17 -11.26 -1.60 5.71
C TYR A 17 -11.80 -2.75 4.84
N ARG A 18 -13.00 -3.28 5.12
CA ARG A 18 -13.64 -4.31 4.29
C ARG A 18 -13.91 -3.82 2.87
N ALA A 19 -14.09 -2.51 2.68
CA ALA A 19 -14.21 -1.88 1.37
C ALA A 19 -12.99 -2.10 0.47
N ALA A 20 -11.80 -2.33 1.03
CA ALA A 20 -10.61 -2.68 0.25
C ALA A 20 -10.84 -3.94 -0.61
N ARG A 21 -11.61 -4.91 -0.13
CA ARG A 21 -11.94 -6.12 -0.91
C ARG A 21 -12.78 -5.80 -2.14
N VAL A 22 -13.71 -4.87 -2.01
CA VAL A 22 -14.55 -4.40 -3.13
C VAL A 22 -13.67 -3.67 -4.15
N PHE A 23 -12.87 -2.70 -3.72
CA PHE A 23 -12.02 -1.96 -4.67
C PHE A 23 -11.02 -2.88 -5.39
N ARG A 24 -10.40 -3.83 -4.67
CA ARG A 24 -9.53 -4.85 -5.29
C ARG A 24 -10.24 -5.71 -6.33
N SER A 25 -11.49 -6.13 -6.09
CA SER A 25 -12.22 -6.97 -7.05
C SER A 25 -12.56 -6.24 -8.36
N PHE A 26 -12.65 -4.91 -8.31
CA PHE A 26 -12.80 -4.04 -9.48
C PHE A 26 -11.47 -3.53 -10.04
N GLY A 27 -10.34 -3.88 -9.43
CA GLY A 27 -9.01 -3.37 -9.82
C GLY A 27 -8.87 -1.85 -9.64
N LEU A 28 -9.58 -1.29 -8.66
CA LEU A 28 -9.51 0.11 -8.26
C LEU A 28 -8.44 0.29 -7.19
N ASP A 29 -7.56 1.26 -7.42
CA ASP A 29 -6.51 1.66 -6.49
C ASP A 29 -7.10 2.56 -5.40
N PHE A 30 -7.01 2.10 -4.15
CA PHE A 30 -7.48 2.79 -2.96
C PHE A 30 -6.35 3.22 -2.02
N CYS A 31 -5.10 2.86 -2.34
CA CYS A 31 -3.94 3.16 -1.50
C CYS A 31 -3.24 4.43 -2.00
N CYS A 32 -2.66 4.40 -3.21
CA CYS A 32 -1.96 5.55 -3.77
C CYS A 32 -2.95 6.52 -4.43
N GLY A 33 -3.88 6.00 -5.23
CA GLY A 33 -5.02 6.73 -5.80
C GLY A 33 -6.16 7.02 -4.83
N GLY A 34 -5.89 6.97 -3.52
CA GLY A 34 -6.87 7.08 -2.43
C GLY A 34 -7.69 8.38 -2.43
N ASN A 35 -7.15 9.45 -3.04
CA ASN A 35 -7.78 10.77 -3.11
C ASN A 35 -8.91 10.91 -4.16
N LYS A 36 -9.14 9.88 -5.00
CA LYS A 36 -10.20 9.90 -6.02
C LYS A 36 -11.54 9.49 -5.44
N THR A 37 -12.62 10.10 -5.90
CA THR A 37 -13.98 9.58 -5.65
C THR A 37 -14.19 8.23 -6.33
N VAL A 38 -15.21 7.48 -5.90
CA VAL A 38 -15.61 6.23 -6.57
C VAL A 38 -15.91 6.45 -8.05
N ALA A 39 -16.49 7.61 -8.41
CA ALA A 39 -16.80 7.95 -9.79
C ALA A 39 -15.55 8.14 -10.65
N GLU A 40 -14.55 8.88 -10.14
CA GLU A 40 -13.29 9.12 -10.83
C GLU A 40 -12.46 7.84 -10.97
N ALA A 41 -12.38 7.05 -9.90
CA ALA A 41 -11.68 5.76 -9.91
C ALA A 41 -12.31 4.79 -10.93
N ALA A 42 -13.66 4.67 -10.94
CA ALA A 42 -14.38 3.82 -11.88
C ALA A 42 -14.23 4.29 -13.34
N ALA A 43 -14.30 5.60 -13.60
CA ALA A 43 -14.13 6.16 -14.93
C ALA A 43 -12.76 5.80 -15.53
N GLY A 44 -11.68 5.82 -14.73
CA GLY A 44 -10.34 5.41 -15.14
C GLY A 44 -10.22 3.95 -15.59
N LYS A 45 -11.19 3.09 -15.25
CA LYS A 45 -11.25 1.67 -15.62
C LYS A 45 -12.41 1.34 -16.56
N SER A 46 -13.12 2.34 -17.08
CA SER A 46 -14.34 2.15 -17.89
C SER A 46 -15.42 1.31 -17.18
N LEU A 47 -15.52 1.47 -15.86
CA LEU A 47 -16.52 0.81 -15.02
C LEU A 47 -17.69 1.75 -14.75
N ASP A 48 -18.90 1.18 -14.59
CA ASP A 48 -20.05 1.93 -14.09
C ASP A 48 -19.90 2.13 -12.56
N PRO A 49 -19.80 3.38 -12.07
CA PRO A 49 -19.63 3.65 -10.65
C PRO A 49 -20.79 3.14 -9.79
N GLU A 50 -21.99 2.99 -10.35
CA GLU A 50 -23.13 2.47 -9.58
C GLU A 50 -22.97 0.97 -9.25
N ILE A 51 -22.26 0.21 -10.07
CA ILE A 51 -21.95 -1.20 -9.77
C ILE A 51 -21.01 -1.29 -8.56
N VAL A 52 -19.99 -0.43 -8.51
CA VAL A 52 -19.04 -0.37 -7.39
C VAL A 52 -19.74 0.06 -6.11
N LYS A 53 -20.56 1.12 -6.17
CA LYS A 53 -21.34 1.59 -5.01
C LYS A 53 -22.30 0.53 -4.49
N LYS A 54 -22.94 -0.23 -5.39
CA LYS A 54 -23.80 -1.33 -4.99
C LYS A 54 -23.01 -2.42 -4.27
N ALA A 55 -21.85 -2.82 -4.80
CA ALA A 55 -20.99 -3.79 -4.14
C ALA A 55 -20.50 -3.33 -2.75
N LEU A 56 -20.25 -2.02 -2.57
CA LEU A 56 -19.94 -1.44 -1.25
C LEU A 56 -21.13 -1.51 -0.29
N GLN A 57 -22.37 -1.33 -0.78
CA GLN A 57 -23.58 -1.44 0.04
C GLN A 57 -23.89 -2.88 0.44
N ASP A 58 -23.53 -3.82 -0.43
CA ASP A 58 -23.71 -5.27 -0.22
C ASP A 58 -22.61 -5.87 0.68
N LEU A 59 -21.70 -5.06 1.24
CA LEU A 59 -20.77 -5.51 2.28
C LEU A 59 -21.56 -5.86 3.54
N ASP A 60 -21.90 -7.15 3.68
CA ASP A 60 -22.63 -7.69 4.83
C ASP A 60 -21.96 -7.34 6.16
N SER A 61 -22.78 -7.08 7.17
CA SER A 61 -22.36 -6.80 8.55
C SER A 61 -21.79 -8.02 9.31
N ASP A 62 -21.77 -9.20 8.68
CA ASP A 62 -21.44 -10.48 9.34
C ASP A 62 -19.95 -10.84 9.33
N GLU A 63 -19.11 -10.15 8.54
CA GLU A 63 -17.65 -10.27 8.60
C GLU A 63 -17.07 -9.23 9.57
N LYS A 64 -16.77 -9.66 10.81
CA LYS A 64 -16.05 -8.91 11.84
C LYS A 64 -14.54 -8.88 11.60
N GLU A 65 -14.09 -8.35 10.46
CA GLU A 65 -12.75 -7.73 10.46
C GLU A 65 -12.94 -6.27 10.85
N ASP A 66 -12.97 -6.08 12.18
CA ASP A 66 -13.55 -4.93 12.89
C ASP A 66 -12.45 -4.01 13.44
N THR A 67 -11.37 -3.84 12.67
CA THR A 67 -10.29 -2.94 13.06
C THR A 67 -10.47 -1.61 12.35
N ASN A 68 -11.05 -0.65 13.04
CA ASN A 68 -11.06 0.74 12.60
C ASN A 68 -9.69 1.37 12.86
N TYR A 69 -8.82 1.37 11.85
CA TYR A 69 -7.49 1.97 11.94
C TYR A 69 -7.54 3.50 12.13
N ASN A 70 -8.64 4.16 11.76
CA ASN A 70 -8.83 5.59 12.02
C ASN A 70 -8.92 5.92 13.52
N ASP A 71 -9.26 4.96 14.38
CA ASP A 71 -9.32 5.20 15.83
C ASP A 71 -7.97 5.00 16.53
N TRP A 72 -6.94 4.54 15.80
CA TRP A 72 -5.65 4.26 16.38
C TRP A 72 -4.84 5.55 16.60
N ALA A 73 -4.15 5.58 17.75
CA ALA A 73 -3.17 6.61 18.05
C ALA A 73 -2.04 6.56 17.02
N ILE A 74 -1.51 7.73 16.66
CA ILE A 74 -0.49 7.90 15.61
C ILE A 74 0.76 7.06 15.93
N ASP A 75 1.27 7.15 17.16
CA ASP A 75 2.45 6.41 17.62
C ASP A 75 2.24 4.89 17.57
N PHE A 76 1.05 4.42 17.97
CA PHE A 76 0.69 3.01 17.88
C PHE A 76 0.55 2.51 16.44
N LEU A 77 -0.07 3.31 15.56
CA LEU A 77 -0.20 2.97 14.13
C LEU A 77 1.17 2.86 13.47
N THR A 78 2.09 3.80 13.75
CA THR A 78 3.48 3.72 13.31
C THR A 78 4.14 2.41 13.77
N ASP A 79 4.02 2.06 15.06
CA ASP A 79 4.58 0.79 15.56
C ASP A 79 3.94 -0.43 14.90
N TYR A 80 2.63 -0.40 14.64
CA TYR A 80 1.96 -1.48 13.95
C TYR A 80 2.49 -1.67 12.53
N ILE A 81 2.64 -0.58 11.77
CA ILE A 81 3.15 -0.63 10.40
C ILE A 81 4.55 -1.24 10.36
N ILE A 82 5.46 -0.80 11.24
CA ILE A 82 6.81 -1.37 11.33
C ILE A 82 6.76 -2.87 11.67
N ASN A 83 6.02 -3.23 12.73
CA ASN A 83 6.06 -4.59 13.28
C ASN A 83 5.33 -5.63 12.41
N ASN A 84 4.39 -5.19 11.58
CA ASN A 84 3.59 -6.07 10.73
C ASN A 84 4.03 -5.97 9.27
N HIS A 85 3.96 -4.76 8.67
CA HIS A 85 4.18 -4.57 7.24
C HIS A 85 5.67 -4.47 6.90
N HIS A 86 6.46 -3.63 7.57
CA HIS A 86 7.89 -3.51 7.25
C HIS A 86 8.61 -4.82 7.53
N ARG A 87 8.31 -5.44 8.68
CA ARG A 87 8.86 -6.75 9.02
C ARG A 87 8.45 -7.83 8.03
N PHE A 88 7.20 -7.85 7.57
CA PHE A 88 6.77 -8.79 6.52
C PHE A 88 7.55 -8.55 5.24
N THR A 89 7.59 -7.31 4.75
CA THR A 89 8.28 -6.88 3.54
C THR A 89 9.76 -7.24 3.54
N ARG A 90 10.50 -6.92 4.62
CA ARG A 90 11.92 -7.27 4.76
C ARG A 90 12.19 -8.77 4.72
N ASN A 91 11.24 -9.60 5.17
CA ASN A 91 11.37 -11.05 5.07
C ASN A 91 10.97 -11.56 3.67
N LYS A 92 9.93 -10.98 3.08
CA LYS A 92 9.32 -11.48 1.84
C LYS A 92 10.10 -11.08 0.59
N LEU A 93 10.68 -9.89 0.56
CA LEU A 93 11.44 -9.41 -0.60
C LEU A 93 12.62 -10.33 -0.96
N PRO A 94 13.52 -10.73 -0.02
CA PRO A 94 14.59 -11.67 -0.32
C PRO A 94 14.08 -13.05 -0.77
N GLU A 95 12.98 -13.54 -0.15
CA GLU A 95 12.37 -14.82 -0.53
C GLU A 95 11.87 -14.80 -1.97
N ILE A 96 11.11 -13.77 -2.35
CA ILE A 96 10.60 -13.60 -3.71
C ILE A 96 11.75 -13.45 -4.70
N ALA A 97 12.82 -12.70 -4.36
CA ALA A 97 13.96 -12.50 -5.23
C ALA A 97 14.62 -13.84 -5.63
N VAL A 98 14.77 -14.76 -4.68
CA VAL A 98 15.30 -16.11 -4.93
C VAL A 98 14.42 -16.88 -5.91
N TYR A 99 13.09 -16.85 -5.72
CA TYR A 99 12.15 -17.51 -6.61
C TYR A 99 12.13 -16.88 -8.00
N ALA A 100 12.07 -15.55 -8.09
CA ALA A 100 12.04 -14.80 -9.33
C ALA A 100 13.28 -15.09 -10.17
N GLN A 101 14.46 -15.05 -9.56
CA GLN A 101 15.71 -15.37 -10.24
C GLN A 101 15.72 -16.81 -10.78
N LYS A 102 15.33 -17.78 -9.94
CA LYS A 102 15.34 -19.19 -10.32
C LYS A 102 14.36 -19.48 -11.46
N VAL A 103 13.15 -18.92 -11.37
CA VAL A 103 12.10 -19.10 -12.37
C VAL A 103 12.49 -18.45 -13.70
N ALA A 104 12.97 -17.20 -13.67
CA ALA A 104 13.49 -16.51 -14.84
C ALA A 104 14.63 -17.30 -15.52
N LYS A 105 15.56 -17.85 -14.73
CA LYS A 105 16.68 -18.64 -15.25
C LYS A 105 16.24 -19.94 -15.94
N VAL A 106 15.26 -20.65 -15.37
CA VAL A 106 14.85 -21.98 -15.87
C VAL A 106 13.82 -21.87 -16.99
N HIS A 107 12.91 -20.90 -16.91
CA HIS A 107 11.76 -20.79 -17.80
C HIS A 107 11.86 -19.61 -18.78
N GLY A 108 12.78 -18.66 -18.57
CA GLY A 108 12.90 -17.41 -19.34
C GLY A 108 13.20 -17.57 -20.84
N ASP A 109 13.64 -18.75 -21.28
CA ASP A 109 13.76 -19.03 -22.71
C ASP A 109 12.41 -19.18 -23.41
N ARG A 110 11.43 -19.79 -22.72
CA ARG A 110 10.07 -20.02 -23.24
C ARG A 110 9.07 -18.96 -22.79
N HIS A 111 9.29 -18.39 -21.60
CA HIS A 111 8.41 -17.45 -20.91
C HIS A 111 9.20 -16.17 -20.64
N LYS A 112 9.32 -15.32 -21.66
CA LYS A 112 10.18 -14.11 -21.64
C LYS A 112 9.72 -13.09 -20.61
N GLU A 113 8.43 -13.06 -20.32
CA GLU A 113 7.81 -12.25 -19.26
C GLU A 113 8.43 -12.52 -17.89
N LEU A 114 8.96 -13.72 -17.63
CA LEU A 114 9.60 -14.04 -16.35
C LEU A 114 10.93 -13.34 -16.16
N VAL A 115 11.65 -13.06 -17.25
CA VAL A 115 12.88 -12.27 -17.21
C VAL A 115 12.53 -10.81 -16.90
N GLU A 116 11.45 -10.30 -17.49
CA GLU A 116 10.96 -8.95 -17.21
C GLU A 116 10.44 -8.81 -15.77
N ILE A 117 9.66 -9.78 -15.27
CA ILE A 117 9.20 -9.82 -13.88
C ILE A 117 10.39 -9.81 -12.93
N TYR A 118 11.43 -10.62 -13.19
CA TYR A 118 12.62 -10.64 -12.35
C TYR A 118 13.35 -9.29 -12.35
N SER A 119 13.50 -8.66 -13.53
CA SER A 119 14.14 -7.34 -13.62
C SER A 119 13.33 -6.27 -12.87
N GLU A 120 12.01 -6.26 -13.05
CA GLU A 120 11.11 -5.31 -12.39
C GLU A 120 11.12 -5.50 -10.87
N PHE A 121 11.01 -6.74 -10.41
CA PHE A 121 11.04 -7.07 -8.99
C PHE A 121 12.38 -6.74 -8.34
N THR A 122 13.50 -6.89 -9.06
CA THR A 122 14.82 -6.51 -8.54
C THR A 122 14.92 -5.02 -8.28
N ARG A 123 14.36 -4.19 -9.16
CA ARG A 123 14.29 -2.74 -8.98
C ARG A 123 13.41 -2.39 -7.77
N LEU A 124 12.19 -2.91 -7.76
CA LEU A 124 11.22 -2.71 -6.67
C LEU A 124 11.79 -3.10 -5.29
N HIS A 125 12.51 -4.22 -5.22
CA HIS A 125 13.15 -4.67 -3.98
C HIS A 125 14.16 -3.64 -3.46
N ALA A 126 15.01 -3.09 -4.32
CA ALA A 126 15.99 -2.09 -3.92
C ALA A 126 15.31 -0.79 -3.45
N GLU A 127 14.31 -0.32 -4.20
CA GLU A 127 13.56 0.91 -3.88
C GLU A 127 12.81 0.77 -2.55
N ILE A 128 12.05 -0.31 -2.36
CA ILE A 128 11.32 -0.53 -1.10
C ILE A 128 12.28 -0.67 0.08
N THR A 129 13.44 -1.32 -0.08
CA THR A 129 14.38 -1.47 1.04
C THR A 129 14.87 -0.11 1.54
N ASP A 130 15.25 0.78 0.63
CA ASP A 130 15.71 2.14 0.95
C ASP A 130 14.55 2.99 1.51
N HIS A 131 13.36 2.86 0.93
CA HIS A 131 12.14 3.52 1.39
C HIS A 131 11.83 3.19 2.87
N LEU A 132 11.82 1.91 3.24
CA LEU A 132 11.56 1.51 4.63
C LEU A 132 12.61 2.07 5.61
N ASP A 133 13.87 2.19 5.18
CA ASP A 133 14.93 2.76 6.01
C ASP A 133 14.67 4.27 6.24
N LYS A 134 14.26 5.02 5.21
CA LYS A 134 13.88 6.45 5.35
C LYS A 134 12.72 6.63 6.33
N GLU A 135 11.71 5.78 6.24
CA GLU A 135 10.58 5.83 7.17
C GLU A 135 11.00 5.52 8.60
N GLU A 136 11.66 4.39 8.82
CA GLU A 136 12.03 3.90 10.16
C GLU A 136 13.08 4.77 10.86
N GLU A 137 14.01 5.37 10.11
CA GLU A 137 15.12 6.15 10.68
C GLU A 137 14.83 7.65 10.77
N ILE A 138 13.96 8.18 9.90
CA ILE A 138 13.74 9.62 9.77
C ILE A 138 12.29 10.01 10.03
N LEU A 139 11.35 9.57 9.17
CA LEU A 139 9.98 10.08 9.19
C LEU A 139 9.21 9.61 10.42
N PHE A 140 9.19 8.32 10.71
CA PHE A 140 8.45 7.75 11.84
C PHE A 140 8.97 8.23 13.21
N PRO A 141 10.29 8.33 13.45
CA PRO A 141 10.81 8.98 14.65
C PRO A 141 10.36 10.44 14.78
N TYR A 142 10.29 11.19 13.68
CA TYR A 142 9.78 12.56 13.70
C TYR A 142 8.29 12.63 14.05
N ILE A 143 7.46 11.80 13.42
CA ILE A 143 6.03 11.69 13.73
C ILE A 143 5.82 11.39 15.23
N LYS A 144 6.61 10.48 15.81
CA LYS A 144 6.55 10.19 17.26
C LYS A 144 6.95 11.37 18.14
N LYS A 145 7.88 12.23 17.69
CA LYS A 145 8.22 13.48 18.41
C LYS A 145 7.06 14.46 18.41
N LEU A 146 6.29 14.55 17.32
CA LEU A 146 5.07 15.37 17.28
C LEU A 146 4.05 14.90 18.33
N VAL A 147 3.84 13.57 18.41
CA VAL A 147 2.94 12.98 19.42
C VAL A 147 3.42 13.26 20.85
N GLU A 148 4.73 13.18 21.11
CA GLU A 148 5.27 13.52 22.43
C GLU A 148 5.13 15.01 22.75
N ALA A 149 5.31 15.88 21.77
CA ALA A 149 5.13 17.33 21.91
C ALA A 149 3.68 17.67 22.30
N GLU A 150 2.69 17.05 21.66
CA GLU A 150 1.27 17.17 22.01
C GLU A 150 0.99 16.70 23.45
N LYS A 151 1.49 15.51 23.83
CA LYS A 151 1.30 14.94 25.18
C LYS A 151 1.90 15.80 26.28
N THR A 152 2.97 16.53 25.98
CA THR A 152 3.73 17.33 26.95
C THR A 152 3.42 18.83 26.89
N ASP A 153 2.52 19.26 26.00
CA ASP A 153 2.22 20.67 25.72
C ASP A 153 3.50 21.48 25.40
N THR A 154 4.37 20.89 24.60
CA THR A 154 5.63 21.50 24.14
C THR A 154 5.62 21.73 22.63
N LYS A 155 6.56 22.56 22.16
CA LYS A 155 6.78 22.73 20.71
C LYS A 155 7.75 21.67 20.20
N PRO A 156 7.46 21.02 19.06
CA PRO A 156 8.41 20.09 18.46
C PRO A 156 9.66 20.82 17.98
N ASP A 157 10.81 20.16 18.08
CA ASP A 157 12.04 20.66 17.46
C ASP A 157 11.87 20.70 15.94
N VAL A 158 12.41 21.74 15.30
CA VAL A 158 12.44 21.84 13.84
C VAL A 158 13.37 20.75 13.30
N ALA A 159 12.84 19.86 12.48
CA ALA A 159 13.64 18.84 11.82
C ALA A 159 14.58 19.45 10.78
N HIS A 160 15.69 18.77 10.48
CA HIS A 160 16.64 19.25 9.46
C HIS A 160 16.04 19.37 8.06
N PHE A 161 14.97 18.62 7.80
CA PHE A 161 14.19 18.64 6.57
C PHE A 161 12.99 19.61 6.61
N GLY A 162 12.85 20.42 7.67
CA GLY A 162 11.73 21.35 7.81
C GLY A 162 10.49 20.67 8.40
N MET A 163 9.40 20.63 7.63
CA MET A 163 8.08 20.13 8.03
C MET A 163 7.91 18.67 7.60
N ALA A 164 6.95 17.93 8.18
CA ALA A 164 6.62 16.56 7.77
C ALA A 164 6.10 16.49 6.32
N ALA A 165 5.52 17.57 5.79
CA ALA A 165 4.96 17.61 4.43
C ALA A 165 5.99 17.25 3.33
N ASP A 166 7.23 17.71 3.47
CA ASP A 166 8.28 17.49 2.46
C ASP A 166 8.69 16.00 2.36
N PRO A 167 9.08 15.31 3.45
CA PRO A 167 9.36 13.88 3.38
C PRO A 167 8.12 13.04 3.09
N ILE A 168 6.93 13.41 3.56
CA ILE A 168 5.68 12.68 3.24
C ILE A 168 5.42 12.70 1.73
N SER A 169 5.55 13.86 1.08
CA SER A 169 5.39 13.95 -0.38
C SER A 169 6.34 13.03 -1.14
N MET A 170 7.59 12.88 -0.65
CA MET A 170 8.55 11.93 -1.22
C MET A 170 8.12 10.48 -1.01
N MET A 171 7.62 10.12 0.17
CA MET A 171 7.12 8.76 0.44
C MET A 171 5.93 8.43 -0.46
N GLU A 172 5.00 9.37 -0.66
CA GLU A 172 3.85 9.18 -1.56
C GLU A 172 4.28 8.98 -3.03
N GLU A 173 5.30 9.71 -3.50
CA GLU A 173 5.89 9.48 -4.83
C GLU A 173 6.51 8.07 -4.94
N GLU A 174 7.27 7.64 -3.93
CA GLU A 174 7.86 6.30 -3.89
C GLU A 174 6.77 5.20 -3.82
N HIS A 175 5.65 5.45 -3.15
CA HIS A 175 4.47 4.58 -3.14
C HIS A 175 3.83 4.44 -4.52
N ASP A 176 3.71 5.54 -5.27
CA ASP A 176 3.21 5.51 -6.65
C ASP A 176 4.12 4.68 -7.55
N GLU A 177 5.45 4.81 -7.41
CA GLU A 177 6.43 4.03 -8.15
C GLU A 177 6.35 2.53 -7.81
N ALA A 178 6.23 2.19 -6.53
CA ALA A 178 6.07 0.82 -6.07
C ALA A 178 4.77 0.20 -6.60
N GLY A 179 3.66 0.95 -6.55
CA GLY A 179 2.36 0.54 -7.11
C GLY A 179 2.43 0.32 -8.63
N ALA A 180 3.10 1.21 -9.37
CA ALA A 180 3.29 1.07 -10.82
C ALA A 180 4.11 -0.19 -11.18
N SER A 181 5.15 -0.49 -10.39
CA SER A 181 5.98 -1.69 -10.52
C SER A 181 5.16 -2.96 -10.34
N MET A 182 4.37 -3.02 -9.27
CA MET A 182 3.49 -4.17 -9.00
C MET A 182 2.39 -4.32 -10.04
N ALA A 183 1.79 -3.22 -10.50
CA ALA A 183 0.81 -3.26 -11.59
C ALA A 183 1.42 -3.82 -12.89
N LYS A 184 2.69 -3.48 -13.19
CA LYS A 184 3.40 -4.08 -14.34
C LYS A 184 3.64 -5.56 -14.13
N ILE A 185 4.10 -5.99 -12.95
CA ILE A 185 4.31 -7.40 -12.62
C ILE A 185 3.00 -8.18 -12.74
N ARG A 186 1.89 -7.67 -12.21
CA ARG A 186 0.55 -8.29 -12.31
C ARG A 186 0.11 -8.47 -13.76
N ARG A 187 0.36 -7.50 -14.64
CA ARG A 187 0.07 -7.66 -16.08
C ARG A 187 0.93 -8.74 -16.72
N LEU A 188 2.24 -8.71 -16.47
CA LEU A 188 3.18 -9.71 -17.03
C LEU A 188 2.86 -11.12 -16.54
N SER A 189 2.38 -11.26 -15.31
CA SER A 189 2.01 -12.54 -14.71
C SER A 189 0.60 -13.04 -15.09
N ASN A 190 -0.11 -12.31 -15.96
CA ASN A 190 -1.52 -12.57 -16.26
C ASN A 190 -2.36 -12.73 -14.98
N ASP A 191 -2.35 -11.70 -14.15
CA ASP A 191 -3.06 -11.69 -12.87
C ASP A 191 -2.58 -12.78 -11.92
N PHE A 192 -1.27 -13.03 -11.90
CA PHE A 192 -0.63 -14.11 -11.16
C PHE A 192 -1.20 -15.49 -11.49
N THR A 193 -1.70 -15.69 -12.72
CA THR A 193 -2.22 -16.97 -13.19
C THR A 193 -1.11 -17.77 -13.87
N PRO A 194 -0.56 -18.83 -13.23
CA PRO A 194 0.53 -19.59 -13.81
C PRO A 194 0.06 -20.42 -15.03
N PRO A 195 0.88 -20.54 -16.10
CA PRO A 195 0.55 -21.36 -17.26
C PRO A 195 0.52 -22.85 -16.95
N ARG A 196 0.01 -23.67 -17.88
CA ARG A 196 -0.14 -25.12 -17.68
C ARG A 196 1.17 -25.84 -17.41
N ASP A 197 2.27 -25.38 -18.00
CA ASP A 197 3.61 -25.94 -17.84
C ASP A 197 4.39 -25.35 -16.65
N ALA A 198 3.75 -24.53 -15.82
CA ALA A 198 4.36 -23.97 -14.62
C ALA A 198 4.68 -25.06 -13.58
N CYS A 199 5.96 -25.15 -13.22
CA CYS A 199 6.42 -26.00 -12.13
C CYS A 199 6.01 -25.45 -10.76
N ALA A 200 6.20 -26.22 -9.70
CA ALA A 200 5.86 -25.80 -8.33
C ALA A 200 6.53 -24.49 -7.92
N THR A 201 7.83 -24.30 -8.23
CA THR A 201 8.57 -23.06 -7.92
C THR A 201 7.98 -21.84 -8.63
N TYR A 202 7.49 -22.01 -9.86
CA TYR A 202 6.85 -20.94 -10.61
C TYR A 202 5.50 -20.55 -9.98
N ARG A 203 4.70 -21.54 -9.56
CA ARG A 203 3.44 -21.28 -8.84
C ARG A 203 3.67 -20.54 -7.53
N VAL A 204 4.66 -20.98 -6.75
CA VAL A 204 5.05 -20.32 -5.48
C VAL A 204 5.49 -18.88 -5.70
N LEU A 205 6.22 -18.58 -6.78
CA LEU A 205 6.57 -17.19 -7.12
C LEU A 205 5.32 -16.33 -7.28
N PHE A 206 4.33 -16.80 -8.05
CA PHE A 206 3.11 -16.05 -8.31
C PHE A 206 2.25 -15.87 -7.05
N GLU A 207 2.11 -16.92 -6.25
CA GLU A 207 1.45 -16.84 -4.93
C GLU A 207 2.13 -15.83 -4.01
N ASN A 208 3.46 -15.83 -3.97
CA ASN A 208 4.23 -14.91 -3.14
C ASN A 208 4.13 -13.46 -3.64
N LEU A 209 4.17 -13.22 -4.96
CA LEU A 209 3.99 -11.88 -5.53
C LEU A 209 2.58 -11.34 -5.27
N GLU A 210 1.55 -12.18 -5.40
CA GLU A 210 0.18 -11.79 -5.11
C GLU A 210 -0.01 -11.47 -3.62
N GLY A 211 0.55 -12.29 -2.74
CA GLY A 211 0.54 -12.05 -1.29
C GLY A 211 1.26 -10.76 -0.91
N PHE A 212 2.42 -10.50 -1.53
CA PHE A 212 3.18 -9.28 -1.33
C PHE A 212 2.41 -8.04 -1.77
N GLU A 213 1.78 -8.06 -2.96
CA GLU A 213 0.98 -6.92 -3.44
C GLU A 213 -0.20 -6.62 -2.50
N LYS A 214 -0.86 -7.66 -1.98
CA LYS A 214 -1.97 -7.49 -1.03
C LYS A 214 -1.52 -6.81 0.26
N ASP A 215 -0.35 -7.19 0.78
CA ASP A 215 0.22 -6.55 1.97
C ASP A 215 0.66 -5.11 1.68
N LEU A 216 1.34 -4.88 0.55
CA LEU A 216 1.80 -3.56 0.12
C LEU A 216 0.63 -2.58 -0.03
N HIS A 217 -0.49 -3.00 -0.65
CA HIS A 217 -1.67 -2.14 -0.73
C HIS A 217 -2.25 -1.77 0.64
N LYS A 218 -2.21 -2.70 1.61
CA LYS A 218 -2.67 -2.42 2.97
C LYS A 218 -1.72 -1.46 3.67
N HIS A 219 -0.43 -1.74 3.61
CA HIS A 219 0.66 -0.91 4.15
C HIS A 219 0.52 0.54 3.67
N VAL A 220 0.59 0.75 2.37
CA VAL A 220 0.50 2.10 1.77
C VAL A 220 -0.82 2.78 2.09
N HIS A 221 -1.92 2.03 2.18
CA HIS A 221 -3.20 2.61 2.58
C HIS A 221 -3.15 3.18 4.01
N LEU A 222 -2.60 2.42 4.96
CA LEU A 222 -2.46 2.87 6.35
C LEU A 222 -1.59 4.11 6.47
N GLU A 223 -0.61 4.28 5.58
CA GLU A 223 0.23 5.47 5.51
C GLU A 223 -0.48 6.65 4.86
N ASN A 224 -0.76 6.55 3.56
CA ASN A 224 -1.27 7.66 2.76
C ASN A 224 -2.63 8.17 3.23
N ASN A 225 -3.50 7.28 3.72
CA ASN A 225 -4.89 7.64 4.01
C ASN A 225 -5.18 7.77 5.50
N ILE A 226 -4.23 7.42 6.39
CA ILE A 226 -4.45 7.47 7.84
C ILE A 226 -3.27 8.12 8.56
N LEU A 227 -2.07 7.52 8.52
CA LEU A 227 -0.93 8.00 9.31
C LEU A 227 -0.47 9.39 8.86
N PHE A 228 -0.22 9.57 7.56
CA PHE A 228 0.32 10.82 7.02
C PHE A 228 -0.66 12.00 7.20
N PRO A 229 -1.95 11.88 6.86
CA PRO A 229 -2.92 12.96 7.10
C PRO A 229 -3.01 13.35 8.58
N LYS A 230 -3.00 12.36 9.49
CA LYS A 230 -3.02 12.62 10.95
C LYS A 230 -1.75 13.30 11.43
N ALA A 231 -0.58 12.89 10.93
CA ALA A 231 0.69 13.50 11.30
C ALA A 231 0.79 14.96 10.84
N LEU A 232 0.33 15.27 9.62
CA LEU A 232 0.29 16.63 9.08
C LEU A 232 -0.67 17.52 9.87
N GLU A 233 -1.85 17.01 10.20
CA GLU A 233 -2.81 17.76 11.02
C GLU A 233 -2.25 18.01 12.43
N LEU A 234 -1.61 17.01 13.05
CA LEU A 234 -0.97 17.17 14.34
C LEU A 234 0.11 18.26 14.31
N GLU A 235 1.03 18.21 13.34
CA GLU A 235 2.09 19.22 13.15
C GLU A 235 1.49 20.63 13.01
N ARG A 236 0.39 20.76 12.24
CA ARG A 236 -0.34 22.02 12.05
C ARG A 236 -0.94 22.57 13.34
N THR A 237 -1.41 21.70 14.25
CA THR A 237 -1.97 22.14 15.54
C THR A 237 -0.91 22.56 16.57
N LEU A 238 0.33 22.07 16.42
CA LEU A 238 1.45 22.38 17.31
C LEU A 238 2.19 23.67 16.92
N HIS A 239 1.95 24.20 15.73
CA HIS A 239 2.60 25.40 15.18
C HIS A 239 1.68 26.63 15.22
#